data_AF-A0A9D5Q7B5-F1
#
_entry.id   AF-A0A9D5Q7B5-F1
#
_cell.length_a   1.000
_cell.length_b   1.000
_cell.length_c   1.000
_cell.angle_alpha   90.00
_cell.angle_beta   90.00
_cell.angle_gamma   90.00
#
_symmetry.space_group_name_H-M   'P 1'
#
loop_
_entity.id
_entity.type
_entity.pdbx_description
1 polymer ?
#
loop_
_entity_poly.entity_id
_entity_poly.type
_entity_poly.pdbx_seq_one_letter_code
_entity_poly.pdbx_strand_id
1 'polypeptide(L)'
;MLAGLSDEYRILFEGGFAIADECLTRAIRSIDLRFGQGYAKAHPELVTTYMTIAAQEFNTSSSQKRQREVIQGTVSRLSALIDDVLQRLTEKDNAEKR
;
A
#
# COMPACT_ATOMS: atom_id res chain seq x y z
N MET A 1 23.25 -9.43 -16.86
CA MET A 1 22.60 -9.23 -18.17
C MET A 1 21.09 -9.40 -17.96
N LEU A 2 20.35 -8.32 -17.70
CA LEU A 2 18.91 -8.32 -17.40
C LEU A 2 18.10 -7.77 -18.59
N ALA A 3 18.40 -8.26 -19.80
CA ALA A 3 17.69 -7.86 -21.00
C ALA A 3 16.45 -8.76 -21.17
N GLY A 4 15.33 -8.37 -20.57
CA GLY A 4 14.06 -9.11 -20.71
C GLY A 4 12.98 -8.81 -19.66
N LEU A 5 13.29 -8.05 -18.60
CA LEU A 5 12.29 -7.57 -17.65
C LEU A 5 11.66 -6.30 -18.23
N SER A 6 10.32 -6.26 -18.35
CA SER A 6 9.60 -5.04 -18.75
C SER A 6 9.98 -3.89 -17.82
N ASP A 7 9.94 -2.64 -18.31
CA ASP A 7 10.41 -1.46 -17.57
C ASP A 7 9.77 -1.32 -16.17
N GLU A 8 8.56 -1.84 -15.97
CA GLU A 8 7.89 -1.93 -14.66
C GLU A 8 8.65 -2.79 -13.65
N TYR A 9 9.19 -3.95 -14.05
CA TYR A 9 9.99 -4.79 -13.16
C TYR A 9 11.35 -4.17 -12.87
N ARG A 10 11.93 -3.44 -13.83
CA ARG A 10 13.19 -2.73 -13.62
C ARG A 10 13.04 -1.61 -12.59
N ILE A 11 11.96 -0.82 -12.67
CA ILE A 11 11.61 0.21 -11.68
C ILE A 11 11.35 -0.41 -10.30
N LEU A 12 10.69 -1.57 -10.25
CA LEU A 12 10.43 -2.28 -9.00
C LEU A 12 11.73 -2.83 -8.37
N PHE A 13 12.66 -3.36 -9.17
CA PHE A 13 13.93 -3.91 -8.70
C PHE A 13 14.93 -2.82 -8.29
N GLU A 14 15.14 -1.81 -9.15
CA GLU A 14 16.02 -0.68 -8.84
C GLU A 14 15.45 0.16 -7.68
N GLY A 15 14.14 0.39 -7.67
CA GLY A 15 13.46 1.06 -6.57
C GLY A 15 13.47 0.25 -5.27
N GLY A 16 13.32 -1.08 -5.36
CA GLY A 16 13.34 -1.96 -4.20
C GLY A 16 14.67 -1.94 -3.45
N PHE A 17 15.79 -1.93 -4.18
CA PHE A 17 17.12 -1.81 -3.57
C PHE A 17 17.31 -0.43 -2.91
N ALA A 18 16.90 0.65 -3.58
CA ALA A 18 16.99 2.01 -3.02
C ALA A 18 16.16 2.16 -1.73
N ILE A 19 14.96 1.56 -1.67
CA ILE A 19 14.11 1.57 -0.48
C ILE A 19 14.76 0.77 0.66
N ALA A 20 15.35 -0.39 0.36
CA ALA A 20 16.01 -1.20 1.38
C ALA A 20 17.20 -0.46 2.02
N ASP A 21 17.99 0.25 1.24
CA ASP A 21 19.12 1.06 1.71
C ASP A 21 18.68 2.26 2.56
N GLU A 22 17.64 2.98 2.12
CA GLU A 22 17.00 4.05 2.87
C GLU A 22 16.46 3.54 4.22
N CYS A 23 15.82 2.37 4.23
CA CYS A 23 15.32 1.72 5.44
C CYS A 23 16.45 1.34 6.40
N LEU A 24 17.55 0.78 5.90
CA LEU A 24 18.74 0.46 6.69
C LEU A 24 19.33 1.71 7.35
N THR A 25 19.52 2.77 6.55
CA THR A 25 20.04 4.06 7.02
C THR A 25 19.14 4.67 8.10
N ARG A 26 17.82 4.64 7.91
CA ARG A 26 16.84 5.10 8.91
C ARG A 26 16.84 4.25 10.17
N ALA A 27 16.97 2.93 10.06
CA ALA A 27 17.00 2.03 11.20
C ALA A 27 18.21 2.33 12.08
N ILE A 28 19.41 2.37 11.49
CA ILE A 28 20.66 2.71 12.18
C ILE A 28 20.53 4.07 12.87
N ARG A 29 20.09 5.11 12.14
CA ARG A 29 19.94 6.45 12.69
C ARG A 29 18.95 6.50 13.85
N SER A 30 17.82 5.80 13.75
CA SER A 30 16.77 5.83 14.77
C SER A 30 17.20 5.09 16.05
N ILE A 31 17.94 4.01 15.91
CA ILE A 31 18.52 3.26 17.04
C ILE A 31 19.58 4.12 17.72
N ASP A 32 20.53 4.68 16.97
CA ASP A 32 21.59 5.51 17.53
C ASP A 32 21.05 6.79 18.19
N LEU A 33 20.01 7.41 17.62
CA LEU A 33 19.34 8.57 18.22
C LEU A 33 18.74 8.25 19.59
N ARG A 34 18.24 7.02 19.78
CA ARG A 34 17.54 6.61 21.01
C ARG A 34 18.45 6.05 22.08
N PHE A 35 19.51 5.34 21.68
CA PHE A 35 20.34 4.55 22.60
C PHE A 35 21.80 5.02 22.66
N GLY A 36 22.18 6.00 21.83
CA GLY A 36 23.54 6.55 21.75
C GLY A 36 24.26 6.18 20.46
N GLN A 37 25.19 7.02 20.05
CA GLN A 37 25.91 6.84 18.79
C GLN A 37 26.75 5.56 18.78
N GLY A 38 26.63 4.76 17.72
CA GLY A 38 27.32 3.47 17.58
C GLY A 38 26.60 2.29 18.22
N TYR A 39 25.46 2.51 18.90
CA TYR A 39 24.68 1.43 19.50
C TYR A 39 24.14 0.46 18.45
N ALA A 40 23.66 0.97 17.31
CA ALA A 40 23.21 0.15 16.19
C ALA A 40 24.31 -0.75 15.62
N LYS A 41 25.56 -0.28 15.63
CA LYS A 41 26.72 -1.07 15.18
C LYS A 41 27.08 -2.17 16.18
N ALA A 42 26.94 -1.90 17.47
CA ALA A 42 27.13 -2.88 18.53
C ALA A 42 26.00 -3.93 18.58
N HIS A 43 24.80 -3.56 18.10
CA HIS A 43 23.57 -4.35 18.18
C HIS A 43 22.89 -4.54 16.80
N PRO A 44 23.53 -5.25 15.84
CA PRO A 44 22.97 -5.47 14.50
C PRO A 44 21.64 -6.24 14.49
N GLU A 45 21.36 -7.03 15.54
CA GLU A 45 20.08 -7.70 15.76
C GLU A 45 18.92 -6.71 15.88
N LEU A 46 19.15 -5.52 16.45
CA LEU A 46 18.12 -4.48 16.56
C LEU A 46 17.83 -3.85 15.21
N VAL A 47 18.86 -3.64 14.39
CA VAL A 47 18.70 -3.14 13.01
C VAL A 47 17.87 -4.13 12.19
N THR A 48 18.21 -5.41 12.26
CA THR A 48 17.49 -6.49 11.55
C THR A 48 16.03 -6.57 12.00
N THR A 49 15.80 -6.53 13.32
CA THR A 49 14.45 -6.54 13.90
C THR A 49 13.64 -5.33 13.45
N TYR A 50 14.24 -4.14 13.51
CA TYR A 50 13.61 -2.90 13.06
C TYR A 50 13.19 -2.98 11.59
N MET A 51 14.10 -3.41 10.71
CA MET A 51 13.81 -3.52 9.27
C MET A 51 12.71 -4.56 8.99
N THR A 52 12.71 -5.68 9.72
CA THR A 52 11.68 -6.71 9.59
C THR A 52 10.30 -6.18 9.97
N ILE A 53 10.20 -5.51 11.12
CA ILE A 53 8.95 -4.90 11.57
C ILE A 53 8.52 -3.80 10.59
N ALA A 54 9.43 -2.95 10.13
CA ALA A 54 9.12 -1.91 9.15
C ALA A 54 8.56 -2.49 7.84
N ALA A 55 9.13 -3.60 7.34
CA ALA A 55 8.61 -4.29 6.16
C ALA A 55 7.21 -4.89 6.40
N GLN A 56 6.97 -5.47 7.58
CA GLN A 56 5.66 -6.01 7.97
C GLN A 56 4.59 -4.91 8.07
N GLU A 57 4.93 -3.76 8.68
CA GLU A 57 4.05 -2.59 8.77
C GLU A 57 3.75 -2.00 7.39
N PHE A 58 4.76 -1.92 6.51
CA PHE A 58 4.55 -1.49 5.13
C PHE A 58 3.60 -2.42 4.37
N ASN A 59 3.78 -3.73 4.48
CA ASN A 59 2.90 -4.72 3.84
C ASN A 59 1.47 -4.61 4.36
N THR A 60 1.31 -4.44 5.68
CA THR A 60 0.01 -4.32 6.34
C THR A 60 -0.71 -3.05 5.89
N SER A 61 -0.05 -1.89 5.98
CA SER A 61 -0.62 -0.60 5.58
C SER A 61 -0.95 -0.54 4.09
N SER A 62 -0.08 -1.07 3.23
CA SER A 62 -0.31 -1.15 1.78
C SER A 62 -1.51 -2.05 1.45
N SER A 63 -1.63 -3.19 2.12
CA SER A 63 -2.77 -4.10 1.95
C SER A 63 -4.07 -3.45 2.41
N GLN A 64 -4.07 -2.77 3.56
CA GLN A 64 -5.23 -2.04 4.07
C GLN A 64 -5.66 -0.90 3.13
N LYS A 65 -4.71 -0.18 2.53
CA LYS A 65 -5.01 0.86 1.55
C LYS A 65 -5.70 0.27 0.33
N ARG A 66 -5.13 -0.78 -0.25
CA ARG A 66 -5.73 -1.49 -1.39
C ARG A 66 -7.13 -2.02 -1.08
N GLN A 67 -7.31 -2.62 0.09
CA GLN A 67 -8.63 -3.09 0.54
C GLN A 67 -9.63 -1.95 0.64
N ARG A 68 -9.25 -0.81 1.22
CA ARG A 68 -10.12 0.38 1.31
C ARG A 68 -10.52 0.90 -0.07
N GLU A 69 -9.60 0.98 -1.01
CA GLU A 69 -9.88 1.40 -2.38
C GLU A 69 -10.86 0.45 -3.08
N VAL A 70 -10.68 -0.87 -2.93
CA VAL A 70 -11.60 -1.87 -3.47
C VAL A 70 -12.99 -1.75 -2.85
N ILE A 71 -13.06 -1.61 -1.53
CA ILE A 71 -14.33 -1.45 -0.80
C ILE A 71 -15.05 -0.19 -1.27
N GLN A 72 -14.36 0.95 -1.30
CA GLN A 72 -14.94 2.22 -1.75
C GLN A 72 -15.41 2.14 -3.20
N GLY A 73 -14.60 1.59 -4.10
CA GLY A 73 -14.98 1.42 -5.50
C GLY A 73 -16.19 0.49 -5.68
N THR A 74 -16.30 -0.56 -4.86
CA THR A 74 -17.45 -1.48 -4.89
C THR A 74 -18.70 -0.80 -4.37
N VAL A 75 -18.62 -0.07 -3.25
CA VAL A 75 -19.73 0.70 -2.69
C VAL A 75 -20.25 1.72 -3.70
N SER A 76 -19.36 2.51 -4.32
CA SER A 76 -19.76 3.49 -5.33
C SER A 76 -20.47 2.86 -6.53
N ARG A 77 -20.02 1.69 -6.99
CA ARG A 77 -20.68 0.96 -8.08
C ARG A 77 -22.06 0.44 -7.67
N LEU A 78 -22.19 -0.09 -6.46
CA LEU A 78 -23.49 -0.56 -5.93
C LEU A 78 -24.48 0.60 -5.80
N SER A 79 -24.06 1.75 -5.27
CA SER A 79 -24.90 2.94 -5.20
C SER A 79 -25.40 3.37 -6.58
N ALA A 80 -24.50 3.43 -7.58
CA ALA A 80 -24.88 3.78 -8.94
C ALA A 80 -25.90 2.80 -9.56
N LEU A 81 -25.77 1.50 -9.28
CA LEU A 81 -26.74 0.49 -9.73
C LEU A 81 -28.10 0.64 -9.04
N ILE A 82 -28.11 0.95 -7.74
CA ILE A 82 -29.36 1.22 -7.00
C ILE A 82 -30.07 2.43 -7.61
N ASP A 83 -29.35 3.52 -7.86
CA ASP A 83 -29.91 4.73 -8.45
C ASP A 83 -30.48 4.47 -9.86
N ASP A 84 -29.77 3.73 -10.71
CA ASP A 84 -30.25 3.34 -12.05
C ASP A 84 -31.52 2.47 -11.99
N VAL A 85 -31.57 1.48 -11.09
CA VAL A 85 -32.78 0.64 -10.92
C VAL A 85 -33.97 1.47 -10.42
N LEU A 86 -33.76 2.36 -9.45
CA LEU A 86 -34.81 3.22 -8.92
C LEU A 86 -35.36 4.17 -10.00
N GLN A 87 -34.48 4.73 -10.83
CA GLN A 87 -34.87 5.57 -11.95
C GLN A 87 -35.75 4.80 -12.95
N ARG A 88 -35.33 3.60 -13.35
CA ARG A 88 -36.11 2.76 -14.29
C ARG A 88 -37.48 2.37 -13.75
N LEU A 89 -37.57 2.07 -12.45
CA LEU A 89 -38.86 1.77 -11.81
C LEU A 89 -39.79 2.99 -11.81
N THR A 90 -39.25 4.17 -11.55
CA THR A 90 -39.99 5.44 -11.58
C THR A 90 -40.49 5.77 -12.98
N GLU A 91 -39.65 5.60 -14.00
CA GLU A 91 -40.02 5.80 -15.40
C GLU A 91 -41.14 4.83 -15.83
N LYS A 92 -41.07 3.57 -15.38
CA LYS A 92 -42.10 2.56 -15.68
C LYS A 92 -43.44 2.87 -15.02
N ASP A 93 -43.47 3.24 -13.74
CA ASP A 93 -44.71 3.61 -13.03
C ASP A 93 -45.39 4.83 -13.67
N ASN A 94 -44.60 5.81 -14.12
CA ASN A 94 -45.12 6.97 -14.84
C ASN A 94 -45.67 6.63 -16.23
N ALA A 95 -45.12 5.61 -16.90
CA ALA A 95 -45.61 5.14 -18.19
C ALA A 95 -46.93 4.35 -18.06
N GLU A 96 -47.12 3.60 -16.96
CA GLU A 96 -48.36 2.85 -16.69
C GLU A 96 -49.54 3.76 -16.26
N LYS A 97 -49.25 4.97 -15.77
CA LYS A 97 -50.25 5.98 -15.36
C LYS A 97 -50.68 6.94 -16.47
N ARG A 98 -50.07 6.87 -17.66
CA ARG A 98 -50.38 7.69 -18.84
C ARG A 98 -51.23 6.93 -19.84
#